data_AF-A0A7X8GS50-F1
#
_entry.id   AF-A0A7X8GS50-F1
#
_cell.length_a   1.000
_cell.length_b   1.000
_cell.length_c   1.000
_cell.angle_alpha   90.00
_cell.angle_beta   90.00
_cell.angle_gamma   90.00
#
_symmetry.space_group_name_H-M   'P 1'
#
loop_
_entity.id
_entity.type
_entity.pdbx_description
1 polymer ?
#
loop_
_entity_poly.entity_id
_entity_poly.type
_entity_poly.pdbx_seq_one_letter_code
_entity_poly.pdbx_strand_id
1 'polypeptide(L)'
;MNKKMFLGFLTAVSLLFLNCGLSPKKQQEETVVETGKGKIFANQVKDAIENAGPFKVSTKVLKRGDEYDVRVELKTASRTDEDWNSMSSEEQYGYFMGVCAGATGILAAQSIDDFDFADLLIDYKGETWSIPINYCSYLASASMSGTMSDEDIGTKLLDKLEKVK
;
A
#
# COMPACT_ATOMS: atom_id res chain seq x y z
N MET A 1 -60.95 41.76 -35.01
CA MET A 1 -60.15 42.60 -35.92
C MET A 1 -58.69 42.22 -35.74
N ASN A 2 -58.02 41.75 -36.81
CA ASN A 2 -56.58 41.83 -37.17
C ASN A 2 -55.50 41.77 -36.06
N LYS A 3 -54.32 41.17 -36.20
CA LYS A 3 -53.61 40.27 -37.15
C LYS A 3 -52.17 40.18 -36.56
N LYS A 4 -51.39 39.17 -36.97
CA LYS A 4 -49.93 38.95 -36.78
C LYS A 4 -49.55 38.26 -35.45
N MET A 5 -49.16 36.98 -35.41
CA MET A 5 -48.05 36.28 -36.09
C MET A 5 -46.67 36.83 -35.68
N PHE A 6 -46.04 36.16 -34.71
CA PHE A 6 -44.59 36.11 -34.58
C PHE A 6 -44.17 34.67 -34.25
N LEU A 7 -43.34 34.16 -35.17
CA LEU A 7 -42.62 32.91 -35.12
C LEU A 7 -41.45 33.09 -34.13
N GLY A 8 -41.23 32.13 -33.24
CA GLY A 8 -40.13 32.20 -32.27
C GLY A 8 -39.79 30.82 -31.73
N PHE A 9 -39.02 30.07 -32.52
CA PHE A 9 -38.16 28.97 -32.06
C PHE A 9 -37.40 29.41 -30.79
N LEU A 10 -37.36 28.59 -29.73
CA LEU A 10 -36.15 28.40 -28.94
C LEU A 10 -36.28 27.16 -28.03
N THR A 11 -35.61 26.10 -28.50
CA THR A 11 -34.74 25.18 -27.73
C THR A 11 -35.20 24.66 -26.37
N ALA A 12 -35.53 23.37 -26.38
CA ALA A 12 -35.41 22.48 -25.24
C ALA A 12 -33.98 22.55 -24.66
N VAL A 13 -33.86 22.98 -23.41
CA VAL A 13 -32.63 22.85 -22.63
C VAL A 13 -32.50 21.38 -22.23
N SER A 14 -31.80 20.60 -23.05
CA SER A 14 -31.19 19.35 -22.60
C SER A 14 -30.18 19.72 -21.51
N LEU A 15 -30.51 19.43 -20.26
CA LEU A 15 -29.50 19.32 -19.20
C LEU A 15 -28.58 18.16 -19.58
N LEU A 16 -27.43 18.53 -20.14
CA LEU A 16 -26.21 17.75 -20.10
C LEU A 16 -25.87 17.48 -18.63
N PHE A 17 -26.28 16.32 -18.11
CA PHE A 17 -25.53 15.73 -17.01
C PHE A 17 -24.18 15.36 -17.59
N LEU A 18 -23.17 16.17 -17.24
CA LEU A 18 -21.78 15.84 -17.44
C LEU A 18 -21.55 14.43 -16.91
N ASN A 19 -21.18 13.58 -17.85
CA ASN A 19 -20.58 12.29 -17.65
C ASN A 19 -19.21 12.52 -16.98
N CYS A 20 -19.21 12.77 -15.67
CA CYS A 20 -18.00 12.71 -14.86
C CYS A 20 -17.75 11.22 -14.58
N GLY A 21 -16.90 10.64 -15.43
CA GLY A 21 -16.42 9.27 -15.28
C GLY A 21 -15.64 9.11 -13.98
N LEU A 22 -16.35 8.76 -12.90
CA LEU A 22 -15.79 7.90 -11.88
C LEU A 22 -15.76 6.50 -12.48
N SER A 23 -14.63 6.18 -13.13
CA SER A 23 -14.33 4.79 -13.45
C SER A 23 -14.29 4.03 -12.12
N PRO A 24 -15.16 3.04 -11.88
CA PRO A 24 -14.96 2.14 -10.76
C PRO A 24 -13.60 1.47 -10.98
N LYS A 25 -12.69 1.53 -9.99
CA LYS A 25 -11.50 0.67 -9.97
C LYS A 25 -12.02 -0.75 -10.13
N LYS A 26 -11.89 -1.34 -11.33
CA LYS A 26 -12.14 -2.76 -11.55
C LYS A 26 -11.27 -3.47 -10.51
N GLN A 27 -11.89 -4.22 -9.61
CA GLN A 27 -11.17 -5.21 -8.80
C GLN A 27 -10.49 -6.16 -9.80
N GLN A 28 -9.21 -5.89 -10.07
CA GLN A 28 -8.38 -6.82 -10.82
C GLN A 28 -8.11 -8.00 -9.90
N GLU A 29 -8.26 -9.20 -10.46
CA GLU A 29 -8.11 -10.45 -9.74
C GLU A 29 -6.63 -10.60 -9.32
N GLU A 30 -6.34 -10.41 -8.03
CA GLU A 30 -5.02 -10.63 -7.44
C GLU A 30 -4.67 -12.12 -7.57
N THR A 31 -3.63 -12.44 -8.34
CA THR A 31 -3.15 -13.82 -8.46
C THR A 31 -1.85 -13.98 -7.69
N VAL A 32 -1.78 -15.01 -6.84
CA VAL A 32 -0.57 -15.29 -6.05
C VAL A 32 0.51 -15.84 -6.99
N VAL A 33 1.70 -15.23 -6.96
CA VAL A 33 2.85 -15.73 -7.71
C VAL A 33 3.52 -16.85 -6.91
N GLU A 34 3.12 -18.10 -7.16
CA GLU A 34 3.58 -19.26 -6.35
C GLU A 34 4.89 -19.91 -6.82
N THR A 35 5.42 -19.55 -8.02
CA THR A 35 6.64 -20.16 -8.56
C THR A 35 7.62 -19.11 -9.12
N GLY A 36 8.93 -19.40 -9.06
CA GLY A 36 9.98 -18.54 -9.61
C GLY A 36 10.51 -17.44 -8.67
N LYS A 37 10.92 -16.30 -9.26
CA LYS A 37 11.56 -15.16 -8.56
C LYS A 37 10.66 -14.53 -7.49
N GLY A 38 9.35 -14.51 -7.68
CA GLY A 38 8.41 -13.86 -6.74
C GLY A 38 8.40 -14.52 -5.37
N LYS A 39 8.53 -15.86 -5.33
CA LYS A 39 8.66 -16.61 -4.09
C LYS A 39 9.99 -16.36 -3.37
N ILE A 40 11.08 -16.19 -4.12
CA ILE A 40 12.39 -15.85 -3.57
C ILE A 40 12.32 -14.46 -2.93
N PHE A 41 11.77 -13.47 -3.65
CA PHE A 41 11.58 -12.13 -3.14
C PHE A 41 10.70 -12.10 -1.88
N ALA A 42 9.55 -12.79 -1.90
CA ALA A 42 8.67 -12.90 -0.73
C ALA A 42 9.42 -13.45 0.48
N ASN A 43 10.21 -14.51 0.30
CA ASN A 43 11.01 -15.08 1.39
C ASN A 43 12.08 -14.11 1.90
N GLN A 44 12.75 -13.36 1.03
CA GLN A 44 13.73 -12.34 1.44
C GLN A 44 13.06 -11.25 2.29
N VAL A 45 11.87 -10.78 1.89
CA VAL A 45 11.09 -9.80 2.66
C VAL A 45 10.71 -10.38 4.02
N LYS A 46 10.24 -11.63 4.05
CA LYS A 46 9.89 -12.32 5.30
C LYS A 46 11.08 -12.36 6.25
N ASP A 47 12.22 -12.86 5.76
CA ASP A 47 13.41 -13.05 6.57
C ASP A 47 13.93 -11.70 7.09
N ALA A 48 13.91 -10.64 6.27
CA ALA A 48 14.27 -9.30 6.70
C ALA A 48 13.36 -8.78 7.83
N ILE A 49 12.05 -8.97 7.73
CA ILE A 49 11.08 -8.53 8.76
C ILE A 49 11.25 -9.34 10.06
N GLU A 50 11.36 -10.67 9.96
CA GLU A 50 11.53 -11.52 11.14
C GLU A 50 12.89 -11.32 11.84
N ASN A 51 13.91 -10.85 11.13
CA ASN A 51 15.22 -10.50 11.72
C ASN A 51 15.24 -9.10 12.35
N ALA A 52 14.35 -8.20 11.93
CA ALA A 52 14.34 -6.81 12.37
C ALA A 52 13.49 -6.56 13.62
N GLY A 53 12.68 -7.52 14.05
CA GLY A 53 11.85 -7.36 15.23
C GLY A 53 11.23 -8.66 15.73
N PRO A 54 10.37 -8.61 16.76
CA PRO A 54 9.81 -9.80 17.40
C PRO A 54 8.66 -10.43 16.59
N PHE A 55 8.73 -10.37 15.25
CA PHE A 55 7.62 -10.70 14.37
C PHE A 55 7.72 -12.13 13.82
N LYS A 56 6.56 -12.74 13.62
CA LYS A 56 6.37 -13.87 12.71
C LYS A 56 5.35 -13.47 11.67
N VAL A 57 5.75 -13.55 10.40
CA VAL A 57 4.94 -13.06 9.29
C VAL A 57 4.83 -14.11 8.18
N SER A 58 3.79 -13.97 7.36
CA SER A 58 3.78 -14.58 6.03
C SER A 58 3.83 -13.50 4.97
N THR A 59 4.56 -13.76 3.89
CA THR A 59 4.72 -12.83 2.78
C THR A 59 4.31 -13.49 1.47
N LYS A 60 3.76 -12.70 0.56
CA LYS A 60 3.39 -13.12 -0.80
C LYS A 60 3.65 -11.99 -1.78
N VAL A 61 3.98 -12.35 -3.01
CA VAL A 61 3.92 -11.43 -4.15
C VAL A 61 2.64 -11.73 -4.93
N LEU A 62 1.85 -10.71 -5.18
CA LEU A 62 0.57 -10.77 -5.88
C LEU A 62 0.74 -10.04 -7.21
N LYS A 63 0.27 -10.61 -8.31
CA LYS A 63 0.26 -9.94 -9.59
C LYS A 63 -1.05 -9.16 -9.75
N ARG A 64 -0.95 -7.88 -10.12
CA ARG A 64 -2.05 -6.96 -10.38
C ARG A 64 -1.85 -6.27 -11.73
N GLY A 65 -2.44 -6.85 -12.77
CA GLY A 65 -2.16 -6.40 -14.15
C GLY A 65 -0.71 -6.69 -14.53
N ASP A 66 0.04 -5.65 -14.86
CA ASP A 66 1.48 -5.73 -15.17
C ASP A 66 2.37 -5.43 -13.95
N GLU A 67 1.79 -4.97 -12.85
CA GLU A 67 2.47 -4.63 -11.61
C GLU A 67 2.34 -5.76 -10.58
N TYR A 68 3.11 -5.62 -9.50
CA TYR A 68 3.16 -6.57 -8.38
C TYR A 68 2.94 -5.87 -7.05
N ASP A 69 2.07 -6.44 -6.22
CA ASP A 69 1.90 -6.05 -4.83
C ASP A 69 2.66 -7.03 -3.93
N VAL A 70 3.20 -6.53 -2.81
CA VAL A 70 3.83 -7.35 -1.78
C VAL A 70 2.89 -7.39 -0.59
N ARG A 71 2.32 -8.54 -0.27
CA ARG A 71 1.46 -8.70 0.92
C ARG A 71 2.26 -9.29 2.07
N VAL A 72 2.22 -8.61 3.22
CA VAL A 72 2.79 -9.05 4.49
C VAL A 72 1.66 -9.20 5.50
N GLU A 73 1.54 -10.37 6.11
CA GLU A 73 0.55 -10.63 7.15
C GLU A 73 1.24 -10.96 8.47
N LEU A 74 0.91 -10.20 9.52
CA LEU A 74 1.36 -10.50 10.87
C LEU A 74 0.64 -11.75 11.39
N LYS A 75 1.40 -12.81 11.66
CA LYS A 75 0.87 -14.03 12.28
C LYS A 75 0.90 -13.91 13.79
N THR A 76 2.06 -13.59 14.33
CA THR A 76 2.25 -13.33 15.76
C THR A 76 3.38 -12.33 15.98
N ALA A 77 3.35 -11.65 17.12
CA ALA A 77 4.50 -10.92 17.65
C ALA A 77 4.82 -11.50 19.04
N SER A 78 6.11 -11.66 19.36
CA SER A 78 6.50 -12.27 20.63
C SER A 78 6.20 -11.32 21.80
N ARG A 79 5.38 -11.80 22.74
CA ARG A 79 5.14 -11.16 24.04
C ARG A 79 6.31 -11.30 25.02
N THR A 80 7.44 -11.87 24.63
CA THR A 80 8.62 -11.92 25.50
C THR A 80 9.56 -10.73 25.29
N ASP A 81 9.29 -9.91 24.29
CA ASP A 81 10.04 -8.68 24.01
C ASP A 81 9.49 -7.56 24.89
N GLU A 82 10.26 -7.12 25.88
CA GLU A 82 9.82 -6.11 26.86
C GLU A 82 9.51 -4.77 26.19
N ASP A 83 10.26 -4.41 25.14
CA ASP A 83 10.07 -3.17 24.40
C ASP A 83 8.73 -3.20 23.64
N TRP A 84 8.44 -4.27 22.90
CA TRP A 84 7.17 -4.44 22.18
C TRP A 84 5.94 -4.38 23.09
N ASN A 85 6.01 -5.01 24.27
CA ASN A 85 4.85 -5.05 25.18
C ASN A 85 4.64 -3.73 25.94
N SER A 86 5.68 -2.90 26.05
CA SER A 86 5.57 -1.60 26.70
C SER A 86 4.91 -0.55 25.80
N MET A 87 4.97 -0.75 24.47
CA MET A 87 4.39 0.12 23.46
C MET A 87 2.84 0.09 23.48
N SER A 88 2.24 1.25 23.23
CA SER A 88 0.81 1.36 22.91
C SER A 88 0.47 0.62 21.61
N SER A 89 -0.82 0.39 21.36
CA SER A 89 -1.25 -0.29 20.12
C SER A 89 -0.89 0.50 18.85
N GLU A 90 -0.83 1.83 18.93
CA GLU A 90 -0.44 2.70 17.81
C GLU A 90 1.07 2.62 17.55
N GLU A 91 1.88 2.68 18.61
CA GLU A 91 3.34 2.50 18.52
C GLU A 91 3.71 1.10 18.00
N GLN A 92 3.06 0.05 18.50
CA GLN A 92 3.23 -1.32 17.99
C GLN A 92 2.92 -1.40 16.50
N TYR A 93 1.84 -0.75 16.08
CA TYR A 93 1.43 -0.74 14.68
C TYR A 93 2.43 0.05 13.82
N GLY A 94 2.79 1.27 14.23
CA GLY A 94 3.79 2.12 13.58
C GLY A 94 5.14 1.42 13.44
N TYR A 95 5.60 0.75 14.50
CA TYR A 95 6.84 -0.01 14.48
C TYR A 95 6.79 -1.19 13.50
N PHE A 96 5.72 -2.00 13.56
CA PHE A 96 5.56 -3.11 12.61
C PHE A 96 5.53 -2.64 11.15
N MET A 97 4.82 -1.55 10.88
CA MET A 97 4.78 -0.97 9.53
C MET A 97 6.12 -0.40 9.09
N GLY A 98 6.84 0.28 9.98
CA GLY A 98 8.18 0.78 9.73
C GLY A 98 9.11 -0.33 9.28
N VAL A 99 9.09 -1.45 9.99
CA VAL A 99 9.87 -2.64 9.63
C VAL A 99 9.43 -3.23 8.28
N CYS A 100 8.13 -3.37 8.04
CA CYS A 100 7.63 -3.89 6.75
C CYS A 100 8.02 -2.98 5.57
N ALA A 101 7.84 -1.68 5.71
CA ALA A 101 8.14 -0.68 4.69
C ALA A 101 9.64 -0.60 4.42
N GLY A 102 10.46 -0.59 5.48
CA GLY A 102 11.92 -0.59 5.37
C GLY A 102 12.43 -1.82 4.63
N ALA A 103 12.05 -3.02 5.09
CA ALA A 103 12.47 -4.28 4.47
C ALA A 103 12.05 -4.37 3.00
N THR A 104 10.78 -4.11 2.72
CA THR A 104 10.23 -4.21 1.36
C THR A 104 10.82 -3.13 0.45
N GLY A 105 10.93 -1.90 0.93
CA GLY A 105 11.46 -0.76 0.17
C GLY A 105 12.91 -0.95 -0.27
N ILE A 106 13.77 -1.51 0.60
CA ILE A 106 15.17 -1.83 0.26
C ILE A 106 15.21 -2.93 -0.79
N LEU A 107 14.50 -4.03 -0.55
CA LEU A 107 14.56 -5.20 -1.44
C LEU A 107 13.97 -4.88 -2.80
N ALA A 108 12.86 -4.12 -2.87
CA ALA A 108 12.25 -3.69 -4.12
C ALA A 108 13.19 -2.79 -4.94
N ALA A 109 13.92 -1.88 -4.28
CA ALA A 109 14.91 -1.04 -4.96
C ALA A 109 16.07 -1.86 -5.54
N GLN A 110 16.39 -3.02 -4.96
CA GLN A 110 17.44 -3.93 -5.43
C GLN A 110 16.96 -4.87 -6.56
N SER A 111 15.66 -5.02 -6.75
CA SER A 111 15.05 -5.91 -7.75
C SER A 111 14.39 -5.16 -8.91
N ILE A 112 14.86 -3.93 -9.19
CA ILE A 112 14.27 -2.99 -10.16
C ILE A 112 14.12 -3.55 -11.58
N ASP A 113 14.91 -4.57 -11.95
CA ASP A 113 14.88 -5.21 -13.27
C ASP A 113 13.95 -6.43 -13.34
N ASP A 114 13.45 -6.91 -12.19
CA ASP A 114 12.73 -8.18 -12.09
C ASP A 114 11.23 -8.01 -11.86
N PHE A 115 10.82 -6.91 -11.22
CA PHE A 115 9.43 -6.63 -10.84
C PHE A 115 9.12 -5.15 -10.95
N ASP A 116 7.93 -4.85 -11.47
CA ASP A 116 7.33 -3.52 -11.36
C ASP A 116 6.40 -3.49 -10.14
N PHE A 117 6.92 -3.03 -9.00
CA PHE A 117 6.18 -3.07 -7.74
C PHE A 117 5.28 -1.85 -7.57
N ALA A 118 4.02 -2.09 -7.25
CA ALA A 118 3.07 -1.04 -6.96
C ALA A 118 2.93 -0.79 -5.45
N ASP A 119 2.29 -1.70 -4.72
CA ASP A 119 1.95 -1.48 -3.32
C ASP A 119 2.50 -2.56 -2.37
N LEU A 120 2.88 -2.12 -1.18
CA LEU A 120 3.03 -2.96 0.01
C LEU A 120 1.67 -3.03 0.70
N LEU A 121 1.11 -4.23 0.81
CA LEU A 121 -0.10 -4.54 1.56
C LEU A 121 0.27 -5.12 2.92
N ILE A 122 -0.23 -4.53 4.00
CA ILE A 122 0.06 -4.93 5.37
C ILE A 122 -1.24 -5.37 6.04
N ASP A 123 -1.32 -6.66 6.35
CA ASP A 123 -2.42 -7.25 7.11
C ASP A 123 -2.05 -7.25 8.60
N TYR A 124 -2.74 -6.43 9.40
CA TYR A 124 -2.52 -6.27 10.83
C TYR A 124 -3.86 -6.26 11.58
N LYS A 125 -4.00 -7.15 12.58
CA LYS A 125 -5.22 -7.29 13.42
C LYS A 125 -6.54 -7.37 12.61
N GLY A 126 -6.50 -8.02 11.45
CA GLY A 126 -7.69 -8.24 10.60
C GLY A 126 -8.01 -7.11 9.64
N GLU A 127 -7.13 -6.12 9.52
CA GLU A 127 -7.26 -5.03 8.55
C GLU A 127 -6.09 -5.05 7.55
N THR A 128 -6.41 -4.79 6.28
CA THR A 128 -5.41 -4.63 5.23
C THR A 128 -5.20 -3.15 4.94
N TRP A 129 -3.94 -2.75 4.93
CA TRP A 129 -3.52 -1.40 4.60
C TRP A 129 -2.55 -1.40 3.43
N SER A 130 -2.55 -0.32 2.65
CA SER A 130 -1.70 -0.19 1.47
C SER A 130 -0.77 1.01 1.59
N ILE A 131 0.48 0.80 1.16
CA ILE A 131 1.52 1.82 1.08
C ILE A 131 2.24 1.66 -0.25
N PRO A 132 2.35 2.72 -1.08
CA PRO A 132 3.11 2.65 -2.32
C PRO A 132 4.57 2.25 -2.09
N ILE A 133 5.08 1.30 -2.88
CA ILE A 133 6.45 0.76 -2.73
C ILE A 133 7.51 1.86 -2.93
N ASN A 134 7.29 2.79 -3.86
CA ASN A 134 8.18 3.92 -4.06
C ASN A 134 8.35 4.78 -2.80
N TYR A 135 7.29 4.92 -2.00
CA TYR A 135 7.32 5.61 -0.72
C TYR A 135 8.07 4.80 0.33
N CYS A 136 7.86 3.48 0.37
CA CYS A 136 8.64 2.56 1.21
C CYS A 136 10.15 2.67 0.91
N SER A 137 10.55 2.67 -0.36
CA SER A 137 11.95 2.84 -0.78
C SER A 137 12.52 4.21 -0.40
N TYR A 138 11.73 5.29 -0.52
CA TYR A 138 12.13 6.62 -0.05
C TYR A 138 12.41 6.64 1.46
N LEU A 139 11.48 6.11 2.26
CA LEU A 139 11.62 6.07 3.73
C LEU A 139 12.82 5.21 4.15
N ALA A 140 13.01 4.06 3.51
CA ALA A 140 14.16 3.21 3.76
C ALA A 140 15.49 3.91 3.44
N SER A 141 15.56 4.63 2.33
CA SER A 141 16.74 5.44 1.97
C SER A 141 16.98 6.58 2.97
N ALA A 142 15.91 7.25 3.43
CA ALA A 142 16.01 8.30 4.42
C ALA A 142 16.53 7.78 5.77
N SER A 143 16.06 6.62 6.21
CA SER A 143 16.56 5.91 7.40
C SER A 143 18.04 5.56 7.25
N MET A 144 18.42 4.87 6.17
CA MET A 144 19.82 4.44 5.94
C MET A 144 20.80 5.61 5.82
N SER A 145 20.35 6.76 5.31
CA SER A 145 21.17 7.98 5.23
C SER A 145 21.19 8.79 6.53
N GLY A 146 20.42 8.39 7.55
CA GLY A 146 20.27 9.11 8.80
C GLY A 146 19.60 10.48 8.66
N THR A 147 18.86 10.69 7.56
CA THR A 147 18.15 11.96 7.30
C THR A 147 16.77 12.01 7.94
N MET A 148 16.28 10.89 8.48
CA MET A 148 15.01 10.76 9.17
C MET A 148 15.14 9.74 10.31
N SER A 149 14.52 10.03 11.46
CA SER A 149 14.48 9.11 12.60
C SER A 149 13.41 8.02 12.42
N ASP A 150 13.52 6.91 13.14
CA ASP A 150 12.52 5.83 13.10
C ASP A 150 11.14 6.30 13.61
N GLU A 151 11.12 7.24 14.56
CA GLU A 151 9.89 7.87 15.07
C GLU A 151 9.20 8.73 13.98
N ASP A 152 9.97 9.54 13.25
CA ASP A 152 9.46 10.33 12.14
C ASP A 152 8.92 9.45 11.01
N ILE A 153 9.59 8.33 10.73
CA ILE A 153 9.16 7.33 9.74
C ILE A 153 7.82 6.71 10.16
N GLY A 154 7.70 6.27 11.42
CA GLY A 154 6.46 5.72 11.95
C GLY A 154 5.28 6.68 11.79
N THR A 155 5.48 7.94 12.15
CA THR A 155 4.47 9.00 12.00
C THR A 155 4.09 9.21 10.53
N LYS A 156 5.07 9.31 9.65
CA LYS A 156 4.85 9.50 8.20
C LYS A 156 4.18 8.32 7.51
N LEU A 157 4.40 7.10 8.01
CA LEU A 157 3.69 5.92 7.53
C LEU A 157 2.23 5.99 7.94
N LEU A 158 1.94 6.33 9.20
CA LEU A 158 0.58 6.51 9.70
C LEU A 158 -0.23 7.50 8.86
N ASP A 159 0.39 8.61 8.46
CA ASP A 159 -0.24 9.62 7.60
C ASP A 159 -0.51 9.16 6.16
N LYS A 160 0.29 8.21 5.64
CA LYS A 160 0.23 7.76 4.24
C LYS A 160 -0.61 6.51 4.04
N LEU A 161 -1.01 5.85 5.13
CA LEU A 161 -1.78 4.62 5.10
C LEU A 161 -3.17 4.82 4.52
N GLU A 162 -3.46 4.01 3.51
CA GLU A 162 -4.81 3.90 2.96
C GLU A 162 -5.37 2.52 3.30
N LYS A 163 -6.52 2.49 3.98
CA LYS A 163 -7.21 1.23 4.28
C LYS A 163 -7.79 0.66 3.00
N VAL A 164 -7.40 -0.57 2.67
CA VAL A 164 -7.96 -1.30 1.52
C VAL A 164 -9.29 -1.94 1.97
N LYS A 165 -10.36 -1.70 1.22
CA LYS A 165 -11.71 -2.26 1.49
C LYS A 165 -12.00 -3.49 0.65
#